data_AF-A0A933NX62-F1
#
_entry.id   AF-A0A933NX62-F1
#
_cell.length_a   1.000
_cell.length_b   1.000
_cell.length_c   1.000
_cell.angle_alpha   90.00
_cell.angle_beta   90.00
_cell.angle_gamma   90.00
#
_symmetry.space_group_name_H-M   'P 1'
#
loop_
_entity.id
_entity.type
_entity.pdbx_description
1 polymer ?
#
loop_
_entity_poly.entity_id
_entity_poly.type
_entity_poly.pdbx_seq_one_letter_code
_entity_poly.pdbx_strand_id
1 'polypeptide(L)'
;GVAPEAALIGLKVLDADGQGYISDVIAAIDYAIAIRDAYNIRVINLSVASGVFESYATDPLTLAARRAVEAGIVVVAAAGNLGTNGRGATQYGGITSPGNAPWVLTVGAASHEGTRPRSNDTLARFSSRGPTWIDFEAKPDLVAPGVGTESLSDPHSTLYSLYSDYLLDGTRSTPYKPYLSLTGTSMAAPVVAGTVALMLEANPDLTPNAVKAILEYTAEVRDGESFLAQGAGLLNTLGAVRMARFFAQPTRGAPEPGDSIENEPVTWSEHIIWGNYRVDGGLLLPGASAWSLATTWGAEATGAGQPIVWGVKSDENIVWSTKGDDNIVWSTKGDDNIVWSTSSGDNIVWSTSSDDNIVWSTGSGDNIVWSTGSGDNIVWSTSSDDNIVWSTAHQDNIVWSTDCGGANCTGVVWGARGEDGSIWGTASERDNIVWSTSSDDNIVWSTGSDDNIVWSTSSDDNIVWSTGAVDQVLWPRTQPVVDRRRRAAGAH
;
A
#
# COMPACT_ATOMS: atom_id res chain seq x y z
N GLY A 1 -16.95 27.85 -3.97
CA GLY A 1 -16.38 26.67 -3.28
C GLY A 1 -15.16 26.19 -4.03
N VAL A 2 -14.60 25.03 -3.64
CA VAL A 2 -13.36 24.49 -4.22
C VAL A 2 -13.52 24.11 -5.70
N ALA A 3 -14.63 23.45 -6.07
CA ALA A 3 -14.99 23.15 -7.46
C ALA A 3 -16.19 24.02 -7.89
N PRO A 4 -15.98 25.25 -8.39
CA PRO A 4 -17.06 26.22 -8.63
C PRO A 4 -17.99 25.85 -9.78
N GLU A 5 -17.54 25.02 -10.74
CA GLU A 5 -18.32 24.63 -11.92
C GLU A 5 -18.97 23.25 -11.80
N ALA A 6 -18.78 22.55 -10.68
CA ALA A 6 -19.42 21.26 -10.44
C ALA A 6 -20.94 21.44 -10.24
N ALA A 7 -21.73 20.57 -10.86
CA ALA A 7 -23.16 20.50 -10.63
C ALA A 7 -23.49 19.94 -9.23
N LEU A 8 -24.59 20.39 -8.64
CA LEU A 8 -25.03 19.98 -7.30
C LEU A 8 -26.41 19.30 -7.37
N ILE A 9 -26.57 18.20 -6.64
CA ILE A 9 -27.85 17.56 -6.37
C ILE A 9 -28.09 17.60 -4.86
N GLY A 10 -29.16 18.30 -4.46
CA GLY A 10 -29.55 18.41 -3.04
C GLY A 10 -30.52 17.31 -2.64
N LEU A 11 -30.10 16.43 -1.73
CA LEU A 11 -30.97 15.42 -1.10
C LEU A 11 -31.18 15.80 0.36
N LYS A 12 -32.35 16.38 0.67
CA LYS A 12 -32.68 16.82 2.03
C LYS A 12 -33.08 15.61 2.88
N VAL A 13 -32.25 15.28 3.87
CA VAL A 13 -32.44 14.16 4.81
C VAL A 13 -32.59 14.61 6.26
N LEU A 14 -32.45 15.90 6.53
CA LEU A 14 -32.63 16.51 7.85
C LEU A 14 -33.79 17.49 7.84
N ASP A 15 -34.44 17.66 8.98
CA ASP A 15 -35.50 18.63 9.22
C ASP A 15 -34.95 20.07 9.42
N ALA A 16 -35.73 20.94 10.05
CA ALA A 16 -35.36 22.35 10.28
C ALA A 16 -34.41 22.53 11.48
N ASP A 17 -34.34 21.54 12.38
CA ASP A 17 -33.49 21.52 13.57
C ASP A 17 -32.18 20.74 13.35
N GLY A 18 -31.97 20.28 12.11
CA GLY A 18 -30.81 19.48 11.73
C GLY A 18 -30.88 18.03 12.21
N GLN A 19 -32.07 17.54 12.56
CA GLN A 19 -32.30 16.15 12.96
C GLN A 19 -32.86 15.33 11.79
N GLY A 20 -32.61 14.03 11.79
CA GLY A 20 -33.14 13.12 10.78
C GLY A 20 -32.91 11.66 11.16
N TYR A 21 -33.50 10.75 10.40
CA TYR A 21 -33.34 9.32 10.65
C TYR A 21 -32.21 8.74 9.79
N ILE A 22 -31.50 7.75 10.34
CA ILE A 22 -30.52 6.96 9.58
C ILE A 22 -31.17 6.38 8.30
N SER A 23 -32.43 5.96 8.37
CA SER A 23 -33.19 5.46 7.22
C SER A 23 -33.33 6.48 6.08
N ASP A 24 -33.46 7.77 6.40
CA ASP A 24 -33.59 8.82 5.39
C ASP A 24 -32.26 9.05 4.66
N VAL A 25 -31.16 8.99 5.40
CA VAL A 25 -29.80 9.07 4.83
C VAL A 25 -29.52 7.86 3.93
N ILE A 26 -29.87 6.65 4.38
CA ILE A 26 -29.74 5.43 3.57
C ILE A 26 -30.57 5.53 2.29
N ALA A 27 -31.83 5.95 2.38
CA ALA A 27 -32.69 6.12 1.22
C ALA A 27 -32.14 7.15 0.23
N ALA A 28 -31.54 8.25 0.72
CA ALA A 28 -30.89 9.24 -0.13
C ALA A 28 -29.64 8.70 -0.82
N ILE A 29 -28.81 7.91 -0.12
CA ILE A 29 -27.65 7.24 -0.72
C ILE A 29 -28.10 6.27 -1.82
N ASP A 30 -29.09 5.42 -1.53
CA ASP A 30 -29.62 4.47 -2.50
C ASP A 30 -30.25 5.19 -3.72
N TYR A 31 -30.93 6.32 -3.50
CA TYR A 31 -31.44 7.16 -4.58
C TYR A 31 -30.30 7.78 -5.43
N ALA A 32 -29.25 8.29 -4.80
CA ALA A 32 -28.08 8.83 -5.50
C ALA A 32 -27.39 7.76 -6.36
N ILE A 33 -27.28 6.52 -5.88
CA ILE A 33 -26.77 5.39 -6.66
C ILE A 33 -27.69 5.13 -7.86
N ALA A 34 -29.02 5.09 -7.65
CA ALA A 34 -29.98 4.79 -8.71
C ALA A 34 -29.97 5.81 -9.85
N ILE A 35 -29.70 7.09 -9.57
CA ILE A 35 -29.64 8.15 -10.59
C ILE A 35 -28.21 8.49 -11.02
N ARG A 36 -27.20 7.75 -10.53
CA ARG A 36 -25.77 8.05 -10.72
C ARG A 36 -25.43 8.30 -12.18
N ASP A 37 -25.80 7.39 -13.06
CA ASP A 37 -25.44 7.46 -14.48
C ASP A 37 -26.17 8.58 -15.22
N ALA A 38 -27.42 8.85 -14.84
CA ALA A 38 -28.23 9.90 -15.46
C ALA A 38 -27.67 11.31 -15.20
N TYR A 39 -27.03 11.51 -14.05
CA TYR A 39 -26.49 12.82 -13.64
C TYR A 39 -24.97 12.84 -13.46
N ASN A 40 -24.28 11.74 -13.81
CA ASN A 40 -22.85 11.56 -13.56
C ASN A 40 -22.46 11.88 -12.10
N ILE A 41 -23.17 11.31 -11.13
CA ILE A 41 -22.86 11.50 -9.71
C ILE A 41 -21.55 10.77 -9.40
N ARG A 42 -20.54 11.52 -8.99
CA ARG A 42 -19.21 10.97 -8.71
C ARG A 42 -18.76 11.12 -7.25
N VAL A 43 -19.39 12.03 -6.51
CA VAL A 43 -19.04 12.34 -5.12
C VAL A 43 -20.31 12.54 -4.30
N ILE A 44 -20.37 11.95 -3.11
CA ILE A 44 -21.38 12.22 -2.09
C ILE A 44 -20.68 12.83 -0.88
N ASN A 45 -21.14 13.99 -0.42
CA ASN A 45 -20.70 14.61 0.82
C ASN A 45 -21.73 14.38 1.94
N LEU A 46 -21.32 13.68 3.00
CA LEU A 46 -22.09 13.43 4.21
C LEU A 46 -21.53 14.26 5.37
N SER A 47 -21.96 15.52 5.45
CA SER A 47 -21.74 16.38 6.63
C SER A 47 -22.80 16.12 7.72
N VAL A 48 -23.22 14.86 7.86
CA VAL A 48 -24.21 14.34 8.80
C VAL A 48 -23.65 13.04 9.39
N ALA A 49 -24.03 12.72 10.62
CA ALA A 49 -23.44 11.60 11.33
C ALA A 49 -24.42 10.96 12.31
N SER A 50 -24.19 9.68 12.63
CA SER A 50 -24.82 9.00 13.76
C SER A 50 -23.79 8.54 14.77
N GLY A 51 -24.26 8.24 15.99
CA GLY A 51 -23.47 7.50 16.97
C GLY A 51 -23.06 6.13 16.42
N VAL A 52 -21.93 5.62 16.91
CA VAL A 52 -21.40 4.29 16.57
C VAL A 52 -21.83 3.32 17.66
N PHE A 53 -22.69 2.36 17.31
CA PHE A 53 -23.26 1.38 18.26
C PHE A 53 -22.87 -0.07 17.93
N GLU A 54 -22.38 -0.32 16.73
CA GLU A 54 -21.92 -1.62 16.25
C GLU A 54 -20.76 -1.45 15.25
N SER A 55 -20.16 -2.56 14.83
CA SER A 55 -19.06 -2.58 13.86
C SER A 55 -19.48 -1.89 12.56
N TYR A 56 -18.54 -1.21 11.90
CA TYR A 56 -18.78 -0.70 10.55
C TYR A 56 -19.16 -1.80 9.55
N ALA A 57 -18.87 -3.07 9.85
CA ALA A 57 -19.22 -4.20 9.01
C ALA A 57 -20.71 -4.58 9.07
N THR A 58 -21.43 -4.15 10.11
CA THR A 58 -22.86 -4.47 10.32
C THR A 58 -23.76 -3.24 10.41
N ASP A 59 -23.20 -2.05 10.70
CA ASP A 59 -23.94 -0.78 10.72
C ASP A 59 -24.62 -0.50 9.36
N PRO A 60 -25.94 -0.22 9.34
CA PRO A 60 -26.67 -0.09 8.09
C PRO A 60 -26.30 1.17 7.28
N LEU A 61 -25.83 2.24 7.95
CA LEU A 61 -25.41 3.47 7.30
C LEU A 61 -24.04 3.30 6.64
N THR A 62 -23.09 2.65 7.31
CA THR A 62 -21.78 2.32 6.73
C THR A 62 -21.94 1.37 5.54
N LEU A 63 -22.81 0.37 5.64
CA LEU A 63 -23.12 -0.54 4.53
C LEU A 63 -23.81 0.17 3.36
N ALA A 64 -24.63 1.20 3.61
CA ALA A 64 -25.15 2.05 2.53
C ALA A 64 -24.05 2.86 1.85
N ALA A 65 -23.15 3.47 2.63
CA ALA A 65 -21.97 4.14 2.09
C ALA A 65 -21.09 3.19 1.26
N ARG A 66 -20.95 1.93 1.70
CA ARG A 66 -20.23 0.89 0.96
C ARG A 66 -20.82 0.66 -0.43
N ARG A 67 -22.15 0.52 -0.53
CA ARG A 67 -22.85 0.36 -1.83
C ARG A 67 -22.56 1.52 -2.77
N ALA A 68 -22.48 2.76 -2.27
CA ALA A 68 -22.14 3.92 -3.10
C ALA A 68 -20.68 3.86 -3.57
N VAL A 69 -19.75 3.49 -2.70
CA VAL A 69 -18.32 3.34 -3.04
C VAL A 69 -18.13 2.23 -4.07
N GLU A 70 -18.75 1.06 -3.87
CA GLU A 70 -18.74 -0.06 -4.83
C GLU A 70 -19.42 0.32 -6.16
N ALA A 71 -20.31 1.31 -6.17
CA ALA A 71 -20.89 1.89 -7.38
C ALA A 71 -20.01 2.97 -8.04
N GLY A 72 -18.77 3.18 -7.57
CA GLY A 72 -17.81 4.14 -8.14
C GLY A 72 -17.99 5.58 -7.66
N ILE A 73 -18.78 5.80 -6.61
CA ILE A 73 -19.01 7.13 -6.02
C ILE A 73 -18.08 7.32 -4.82
N VAL A 74 -17.31 8.40 -4.81
CA VAL A 74 -16.49 8.75 -3.64
C VAL A 74 -17.41 9.27 -2.53
N VAL A 75 -17.45 8.58 -1.40
CA VAL A 75 -18.21 9.03 -0.23
C VAL A 75 -17.28 9.75 0.74
N VAL A 76 -17.52 11.05 0.93
CA VAL A 76 -16.78 11.91 1.85
C VAL A 76 -17.62 12.17 3.08
N ALA A 77 -17.12 11.90 4.28
CA ALA A 77 -17.84 12.12 5.54
C ALA A 77 -17.05 12.98 6.52
N ALA A 78 -17.75 13.80 7.28
CA ALA A 78 -17.16 14.52 8.40
C ALA A 78 -16.75 13.55 9.52
N ALA A 79 -15.58 13.75 10.13
CA ALA A 79 -15.10 12.89 11.23
C ALA A 79 -15.99 12.98 12.48
N GLY A 80 -16.60 14.14 12.72
CA GLY A 80 -17.33 14.49 13.94
C GLY A 80 -16.61 15.56 14.76
N ASN A 81 -17.31 16.10 15.75
CA ASN A 81 -16.83 17.21 16.59
C ASN A 81 -16.63 16.79 18.07
N LEU A 82 -16.18 15.54 18.29
CA LEU A 82 -16.04 14.91 19.61
C LEU A 82 -14.56 14.76 20.03
N GLY A 83 -13.68 15.65 19.54
CA GLY A 83 -12.24 15.64 19.84
C GLY A 83 -11.86 16.11 21.25
N THR A 84 -12.80 16.73 21.97
CA THR A 84 -12.61 17.14 23.37
C THR A 84 -13.79 16.70 24.23
N ASN A 85 -13.51 16.20 25.43
CA ASN A 85 -14.53 15.87 26.41
C ASN A 85 -15.11 17.13 27.09
N GLY A 86 -16.13 16.95 27.93
CA GLY A 86 -16.77 18.06 28.67
C GLY A 86 -15.87 18.84 29.64
N ARG A 87 -14.62 18.39 29.87
CA ARG A 87 -13.60 19.10 30.65
C ARG A 87 -12.59 19.84 29.75
N GLY A 88 -12.76 19.82 28.44
CA GLY A 88 -11.86 20.42 27.46
C GLY A 88 -10.58 19.63 27.19
N ALA A 89 -10.46 18.42 27.75
CA ALA A 89 -9.32 17.54 27.49
C ALA A 89 -9.53 16.74 26.19
N THR A 90 -8.43 16.43 25.50
CA THR A 90 -8.42 15.61 24.28
C THR A 90 -9.14 14.28 24.50
N GLN A 91 -9.96 13.90 23.52
CA GLN A 91 -10.72 12.65 23.50
C GLN A 91 -10.45 11.92 22.19
N TYR A 92 -10.17 10.62 22.31
CA TYR A 92 -10.01 9.66 21.21
C TYR A 92 -11.29 8.82 21.07
N GLY A 93 -11.48 8.11 19.95
CA GLY A 93 -12.70 7.32 19.73
C GLY A 93 -13.92 8.15 19.32
N GLY A 94 -13.70 9.38 18.85
CA GLY A 94 -14.77 10.32 18.50
C GLY A 94 -15.29 10.21 17.07
N ILE A 95 -14.72 9.33 16.25
CA ILE A 95 -15.08 9.18 14.84
C ILE A 95 -16.49 8.61 14.73
N THR A 96 -17.36 9.31 14.00
CA THR A 96 -18.79 8.98 13.88
C THR A 96 -19.12 8.14 12.64
N SER A 97 -20.30 7.50 12.61
CA SER A 97 -20.78 6.76 11.44
C SER A 97 -21.36 7.73 10.40
N PRO A 98 -21.07 7.56 9.08
CA PRO A 98 -20.35 6.42 8.47
C PRO A 98 -18.84 6.61 8.32
N GLY A 99 -18.26 7.70 8.85
CA GLY A 99 -16.83 7.99 8.77
C GLY A 99 -15.91 6.99 9.50
N ASN A 100 -16.47 6.09 10.32
CA ASN A 100 -15.72 4.99 10.95
C ASN A 100 -15.42 3.83 9.99
N ALA A 101 -16.02 3.80 8.80
CA ALA A 101 -15.82 2.71 7.84
C ALA A 101 -14.57 2.91 6.96
N PRO A 102 -13.86 1.83 6.59
CA PRO A 102 -12.62 1.92 5.79
C PRO A 102 -12.85 2.46 4.37
N TRP A 103 -13.99 2.14 3.75
CA TRP A 103 -14.37 2.59 2.41
C TRP A 103 -14.80 4.06 2.31
N VAL A 104 -15.05 4.73 3.43
CA VAL A 104 -15.41 6.16 3.46
C VAL A 104 -14.16 7.01 3.56
N LEU A 105 -14.14 8.15 2.86
CA LEU A 105 -13.13 9.19 2.99
C LEU A 105 -13.53 10.14 4.14
N THR A 106 -12.89 9.99 5.29
CA THR A 106 -13.25 10.64 6.56
C THR A 106 -12.38 11.85 6.81
N VAL A 107 -13.01 13.00 7.01
CA VAL A 107 -12.33 14.31 7.02
C VAL A 107 -12.41 14.96 8.40
N GLY A 108 -11.26 15.15 9.04
CA GLY A 108 -11.13 15.98 10.23
C GLY A 108 -10.98 17.47 9.88
N ALA A 109 -10.96 18.33 10.90
CA ALA A 109 -10.91 19.78 10.72
C ALA A 109 -9.57 20.38 11.18
N ALA A 110 -9.06 21.31 10.39
CA ALA A 110 -7.94 22.19 10.70
C ALA A 110 -8.38 23.66 10.66
N SER A 111 -7.60 24.49 11.34
CA SER A 111 -7.68 25.94 11.35
C SER A 111 -6.54 26.51 10.53
N HIS A 112 -6.85 27.46 9.65
CA HIS A 112 -5.83 28.22 8.92
C HIS A 112 -5.37 29.47 9.69
N GLU A 113 -5.74 29.59 10.99
CA GLU A 113 -5.39 30.68 11.92
C GLU A 113 -5.70 32.11 11.43
N GLY A 114 -6.57 32.26 10.43
CA GLY A 114 -6.84 33.55 9.77
C GLY A 114 -5.66 34.09 8.95
N THR A 115 -4.66 33.26 8.67
CA THR A 115 -3.44 33.62 7.94
C THR A 115 -3.36 32.92 6.60
N ARG A 116 -2.46 33.41 5.72
CA ARG A 116 -2.17 32.79 4.42
C ARG A 116 -1.13 31.67 4.49
N PRO A 117 -0.01 31.82 5.24
CA PRO A 117 0.94 30.73 5.42
C PRO A 117 0.23 29.51 5.95
N ARG A 118 0.61 28.34 5.44
CA ARG A 118 0.05 27.07 5.90
C ARG A 118 0.86 26.47 7.03
N SER A 119 2.11 26.89 7.19
CA SER A 119 3.04 26.40 8.20
C SER A 119 2.55 26.58 9.65
N ASN A 120 1.62 27.51 9.90
CA ASN A 120 1.00 27.71 11.21
C ASN A 120 -0.43 27.18 11.31
N ASP A 121 -0.94 26.48 10.29
CA ASP A 121 -2.24 25.82 10.37
C ASP A 121 -2.25 24.77 11.49
N THR A 122 -3.29 24.78 12.31
CA THR A 122 -3.40 23.89 13.48
C THR A 122 -4.56 22.92 13.35
N LEU A 123 -4.48 21.76 14.01
CA LEU A 123 -5.66 20.89 14.13
C LEU A 123 -6.73 21.55 15.00
N ALA A 124 -7.98 21.49 14.54
CA ALA A 124 -9.08 22.00 15.32
C ALA A 124 -9.31 21.09 16.55
N ARG A 125 -9.32 21.68 17.76
CA ARG A 125 -9.45 20.89 19.01
C ARG A 125 -10.69 19.99 19.02
N PHE A 126 -11.80 20.50 18.48
CA PHE A 126 -13.07 19.77 18.46
C PHE A 126 -13.06 18.61 17.45
N SER A 127 -12.15 18.60 16.47
CA SER A 127 -12.11 17.57 15.44
C SER A 127 -11.98 16.20 16.09
N SER A 128 -12.93 15.31 15.78
CA SER A 128 -12.89 13.93 16.24
C SER A 128 -11.59 13.25 15.83
N ARG A 129 -11.10 12.39 16.72
CA ARG A 129 -9.85 11.63 16.58
C ARG A 129 -10.17 10.14 16.65
N GLY A 130 -9.41 9.36 15.91
CA GLY A 130 -9.41 7.91 15.97
C GLY A 130 -8.86 7.37 17.29
N PRO A 131 -8.53 6.07 17.38
CA PRO A 131 -9.02 5.08 16.43
C PRO A 131 -10.56 5.03 16.47
N THR A 132 -11.22 4.32 15.56
CA THR A 132 -12.68 4.16 15.63
C THR A 132 -13.09 3.43 16.92
N TRP A 133 -14.27 3.76 17.45
CA TRP A 133 -14.67 3.34 18.81
C TRP A 133 -14.81 1.81 18.99
N ILE A 134 -15.29 1.10 17.97
CA ILE A 134 -15.58 -0.34 18.03
C ILE A 134 -14.52 -1.17 17.33
N ASP A 135 -14.17 -0.79 16.10
CA ASP A 135 -13.29 -1.59 15.23
C ASP A 135 -11.81 -1.20 15.34
N PHE A 136 -11.49 -0.13 16.07
CA PHE A 136 -10.13 0.36 16.30
C PHE A 136 -9.33 0.68 15.02
N GLU A 137 -10.00 1.15 13.97
CA GLU A 137 -9.36 1.58 12.71
C GLU A 137 -8.77 2.99 12.83
N ALA A 138 -7.68 3.24 12.11
CA ALA A 138 -7.06 4.56 12.04
C ALA A 138 -7.93 5.51 11.20
N LYS A 139 -8.36 6.59 11.84
CA LYS A 139 -9.20 7.66 11.29
C LYS A 139 -8.90 8.97 12.04
N PRO A 140 -9.16 10.17 11.46
CA PRO A 140 -9.64 10.42 10.09
C PRO A 140 -8.59 10.05 9.03
N ASP A 141 -8.97 10.08 7.76
CA ASP A 141 -8.04 9.79 6.66
C ASP A 141 -7.15 11.00 6.35
N LEU A 142 -7.70 12.21 6.46
CA LEU A 142 -6.95 13.48 6.38
C LEU A 142 -7.74 14.61 7.06
N VAL A 143 -7.13 15.78 7.18
CA VAL A 143 -7.80 16.99 7.68
C VAL A 143 -7.86 18.08 6.63
N ALA A 144 -8.89 18.93 6.70
CA ALA A 144 -9.06 20.08 5.82
C ALA A 144 -9.53 21.31 6.60
N PRO A 145 -9.42 22.52 6.04
CA PRO A 145 -9.94 23.74 6.67
C PRO A 145 -11.42 23.60 7.05
N GLY A 146 -11.71 23.74 8.34
CA GLY A 146 -13.06 23.62 8.90
C GLY A 146 -13.34 24.58 10.06
N VAL A 147 -12.43 25.51 10.34
CA VAL A 147 -12.60 26.57 11.35
C VAL A 147 -12.84 27.90 10.65
N GLY A 148 -13.86 28.64 11.10
CA GLY A 148 -14.17 29.97 10.59
C GLY A 148 -14.55 29.99 9.10
N THR A 149 -15.07 28.89 8.56
CA THR A 149 -15.40 28.78 7.15
C THR A 149 -16.57 29.70 6.78
N GLU A 150 -16.28 30.68 5.94
CA GLU A 150 -17.27 31.61 5.40
C GLU A 150 -17.95 31.02 4.17
N SER A 151 -19.26 30.81 4.23
CA SER A 151 -20.04 30.25 3.12
C SER A 151 -21.41 30.90 2.99
N LEU A 152 -22.14 30.57 1.93
CA LEU A 152 -23.46 31.12 1.63
C LEU A 152 -24.44 30.89 2.78
N SER A 153 -25.22 31.91 3.10
CA SER A 153 -26.28 31.86 4.09
C SER A 153 -27.66 32.08 3.44
N ASP A 154 -28.69 31.46 4.00
CA ASP A 154 -30.08 31.66 3.61
C ASP A 154 -30.81 32.41 4.75
N PRO A 155 -31.38 33.61 4.50
CA PRO A 155 -32.08 34.40 5.52
C PRO A 155 -33.32 33.69 6.11
N HIS A 156 -33.80 32.62 5.48
CA HIS A 156 -34.90 31.79 5.97
C HIS A 156 -34.45 30.54 6.72
N SER A 157 -33.14 30.29 6.85
CA SER A 157 -32.62 29.13 7.57
C SER A 157 -32.58 29.35 9.09
N THR A 158 -32.75 28.26 9.85
CA THR A 158 -32.58 28.26 11.31
C THR A 158 -31.19 28.75 11.72
N LEU A 159 -30.14 28.35 10.98
CA LEU A 159 -28.75 28.76 11.24
C LEU A 159 -28.56 30.28 11.12
N TYR A 160 -29.19 30.92 10.14
CA TYR A 160 -29.12 32.37 9.97
C TYR A 160 -29.65 33.13 11.19
N SER A 161 -30.73 32.61 11.79
CA SER A 161 -31.34 33.21 12.98
C SER A 161 -30.56 32.91 14.25
N LEU A 162 -30.07 31.67 14.42
CA LEU A 162 -29.36 31.24 15.62
C LEU A 162 -27.93 31.80 15.73
N TYR A 163 -27.27 32.01 14.60
CA TYR A 163 -25.85 32.43 14.54
C TYR A 163 -25.69 33.83 13.94
N SER A 164 -26.60 34.75 14.30
CA SER A 164 -26.63 36.11 13.73
C SER A 164 -25.33 36.90 13.91
N ASP A 165 -24.58 36.61 14.99
CA ASP A 165 -23.30 37.28 15.30
C ASP A 165 -22.18 36.87 14.35
N TYR A 166 -22.33 35.75 13.65
CA TYR A 166 -21.36 35.22 12.68
C TYR A 166 -21.73 35.53 11.23
N LEU A 167 -22.77 36.35 11.01
CA LEU A 167 -23.19 36.78 9.69
C LEU A 167 -22.22 37.84 9.13
N LEU A 168 -21.86 37.68 7.86
CA LEU A 168 -20.87 38.50 7.18
C LEU A 168 -21.48 39.18 5.96
N ASP A 169 -21.00 40.40 5.70
CA ASP A 169 -21.34 41.11 4.47
C ASP A 169 -20.58 40.52 3.27
N GLY A 170 -21.17 40.63 2.09
CA GLY A 170 -20.53 40.27 0.84
C GLY A 170 -19.83 41.44 0.16
N THR A 171 -19.00 41.13 -0.83
CA THR A 171 -18.49 42.15 -1.77
C THR A 171 -19.58 42.74 -2.67
N ARG A 172 -20.71 42.03 -2.81
CA ARG A 172 -21.92 42.52 -3.48
C ARG A 172 -22.96 42.90 -2.43
N SER A 173 -23.53 44.09 -2.58
CA SER A 173 -24.61 44.56 -1.71
C SER A 173 -25.86 43.71 -1.90
N THR A 174 -26.41 43.24 -0.79
CA THR A 174 -27.65 42.44 -0.70
C THR A 174 -28.54 43.00 0.42
N PRO A 175 -29.87 42.74 0.39
CA PRO A 175 -30.78 43.21 1.45
C PRO A 175 -30.56 42.54 2.83
N TYR A 176 -29.74 41.50 2.88
CA TYR A 176 -29.40 40.68 4.04
C TYR A 176 -27.92 40.32 3.99
N LYS A 177 -27.33 39.81 5.08
CA LYS A 177 -25.92 39.40 5.13
C LYS A 177 -25.76 38.03 4.45
N PRO A 178 -25.16 37.93 3.25
CA PRO A 178 -25.29 36.74 2.40
C PRO A 178 -24.31 35.61 2.78
N TYR A 179 -23.47 35.82 3.78
CA TYR A 179 -22.49 34.84 4.24
C TYR A 179 -22.64 34.57 5.74
N LEU A 180 -22.28 33.37 6.15
CA LEU A 180 -22.23 32.92 7.54
C LEU A 180 -20.90 32.19 7.77
N SER A 181 -20.18 32.55 8.84
CA SER A 181 -18.98 31.85 9.27
C SER A 181 -19.33 30.74 10.25
N LEU A 182 -19.00 29.49 9.92
CA LEU A 182 -19.23 28.33 10.78
C LEU A 182 -17.95 27.51 10.98
N THR A 183 -17.97 26.71 12.03
CA THR A 183 -16.85 25.85 12.42
C THR A 183 -17.33 24.43 12.66
N GLY A 184 -16.65 23.45 12.07
CA GLY A 184 -16.97 22.04 12.21
C GLY A 184 -16.30 21.17 11.15
N THR A 185 -16.19 19.87 11.44
CA THR A 185 -15.79 18.88 10.42
C THR A 185 -16.79 18.82 9.26
N SER A 186 -18.05 19.20 9.51
CA SER A 186 -19.08 19.43 8.49
C SER A 186 -18.72 20.48 7.44
N MET A 187 -17.82 21.42 7.75
CA MET A 187 -17.29 22.43 6.83
C MET A 187 -16.02 21.94 6.12
N ALA A 188 -15.21 21.10 6.78
CA ALA A 188 -14.01 20.50 6.20
C ALA A 188 -14.34 19.44 5.13
N ALA A 189 -15.33 18.57 5.37
CA ALA A 189 -15.75 17.53 4.43
C ALA A 189 -16.08 18.05 3.01
N PRO A 190 -16.88 19.13 2.82
CA PRO A 190 -17.18 19.64 1.49
C PRO A 190 -15.98 20.32 0.80
N VAL A 191 -14.95 20.77 1.54
CA VAL A 191 -13.68 21.23 0.94
C VAL A 191 -13.02 20.06 0.22
N VAL A 192 -12.92 18.90 0.90
CA VAL A 192 -12.37 17.68 0.32
C VAL A 192 -13.25 17.15 -0.82
N ALA A 193 -14.58 17.15 -0.67
CA ALA A 193 -15.49 16.73 -1.74
C ALA A 193 -15.32 17.57 -3.01
N GLY A 194 -15.10 18.89 -2.86
CA GLY A 194 -14.77 19.76 -3.99
C GLY A 194 -13.40 19.45 -4.59
N THR A 195 -12.38 19.13 -3.79
CA THR A 195 -11.09 18.64 -4.31
C THR A 195 -11.25 17.35 -5.09
N VAL A 196 -12.06 16.39 -4.61
CA VAL A 196 -12.35 15.16 -5.34
C VAL A 196 -13.00 15.48 -6.70
N ALA A 197 -13.94 16.42 -6.77
CA ALA A 197 -14.52 16.82 -8.04
C ALA A 197 -13.47 17.35 -9.04
N LEU A 198 -12.49 18.15 -8.58
CA LEU A 198 -11.37 18.61 -9.42
C LEU A 198 -10.43 17.46 -9.83
N MET A 199 -10.18 16.50 -8.94
CA MET A 199 -9.38 15.31 -9.27
C MET A 199 -10.06 14.48 -10.35
N LEU A 200 -11.38 14.30 -10.26
CA LEU A 200 -12.16 13.53 -11.22
C LEU A 200 -12.39 14.27 -12.55
N GLU A 201 -12.34 15.61 -12.55
CA GLU A 201 -12.21 16.39 -13.78
C GLU A 201 -10.85 16.14 -14.45
N ALA A 202 -9.76 16.14 -13.65
CA ALA A 202 -8.41 15.90 -14.16
C ALA A 202 -8.19 14.46 -14.63
N ASN A 203 -8.84 13.49 -14.00
CA ASN A 203 -8.78 12.08 -14.33
C ASN A 203 -10.11 11.37 -14.00
N PRO A 204 -11.00 11.19 -15.00
CA PRO A 204 -12.31 10.59 -14.77
C PRO A 204 -12.25 9.09 -14.43
N ASP A 205 -11.12 8.42 -14.69
CA ASP A 205 -10.94 6.97 -14.51
C ASP A 205 -10.52 6.59 -13.08
N LEU A 206 -10.26 7.57 -12.21
CA LEU A 206 -9.93 7.29 -10.81
C LEU A 206 -11.11 6.62 -10.08
N THR A 207 -10.78 5.53 -9.39
CA THR A 207 -11.67 4.87 -8.44
C THR A 207 -11.70 5.62 -7.11
N PRO A 208 -12.69 5.35 -6.23
CA PRO A 208 -12.69 5.91 -4.89
C PRO A 208 -11.42 5.62 -4.07
N ASN A 209 -10.86 4.41 -4.18
CA ASN A 209 -9.59 4.08 -3.52
C ASN A 209 -8.41 4.86 -4.10
N ALA A 210 -8.33 5.01 -5.43
CA ALA A 210 -7.27 5.82 -6.05
C ALA A 210 -7.35 7.28 -5.60
N VAL A 211 -8.56 7.84 -5.53
CA VAL A 211 -8.79 9.21 -5.02
C VAL A 211 -8.31 9.33 -3.58
N LYS A 212 -8.70 8.40 -2.70
CA LYS A 212 -8.30 8.40 -1.29
C LYS A 212 -6.78 8.31 -1.13
N ALA A 213 -6.13 7.40 -1.87
CA ALA A 213 -4.68 7.24 -1.86
C ALA A 213 -3.94 8.51 -2.30
N ILE A 214 -4.36 9.13 -3.41
CA ILE A 214 -3.74 10.37 -3.90
C ILE A 214 -3.89 11.50 -2.88
N LEU A 215 -5.07 11.63 -2.26
CA LEU A 215 -5.31 12.65 -1.25
C LEU A 215 -4.43 12.47 -0.02
N GLU A 216 -4.28 11.24 0.46
CA GLU A 216 -3.41 10.93 1.61
C GLU A 216 -1.93 11.16 1.25
N TYR A 217 -1.50 10.65 0.09
CA TYR A 217 -0.12 10.72 -0.38
C TYR A 217 0.39 12.15 -0.58
N THR A 218 -0.48 13.02 -1.07
CA THR A 218 -0.13 14.43 -1.36
C THR A 218 -0.39 15.36 -0.17
N ALA A 219 -1.02 14.86 0.91
CA ALA A 219 -1.32 15.65 2.10
C ALA A 219 -0.06 16.25 2.74
N GLU A 220 -0.23 17.23 3.60
CA GLU A 220 0.85 17.97 4.23
C GLU A 220 0.90 17.64 5.72
N VAL A 221 1.94 16.94 6.16
CA VAL A 221 2.06 16.50 7.55
C VAL A 221 2.16 17.70 8.50
N ARG A 222 1.52 17.60 9.66
CA ARG A 222 1.67 18.51 10.79
C ARG A 222 2.53 17.82 11.84
N ASP A 223 3.73 18.34 12.05
CA ASP A 223 4.67 17.78 13.02
C ASP A 223 4.10 17.80 14.43
N GLY A 224 4.33 16.71 15.17
CA GLY A 224 3.84 16.56 16.56
C GLY A 224 2.37 16.18 16.68
N GLU A 225 1.62 16.11 15.58
CA GLU A 225 0.24 15.64 15.59
C GLU A 225 0.15 14.13 15.32
N SER A 226 -0.72 13.43 16.05
CA SER A 226 -0.94 12.00 15.84
C SER A 226 -1.63 11.74 14.50
N PHE A 227 -1.28 10.66 13.80
CA PHE A 227 -2.02 10.17 12.63
C PHE A 227 -3.49 9.83 12.95
N LEU A 228 -3.80 9.49 14.20
CA LEU A 228 -5.19 9.34 14.67
C LEU A 228 -5.93 10.68 14.82
N ALA A 229 -5.26 11.80 14.63
CA ALA A 229 -5.84 13.14 14.68
C ALA A 229 -5.81 13.84 13.32
N GLN A 230 -4.67 13.77 12.61
CA GLN A 230 -4.49 14.42 11.32
C GLN A 230 -4.76 13.50 10.10
N GLY A 231 -4.88 12.19 10.31
CA GLY A 231 -4.82 11.23 9.21
C GLY A 231 -3.44 11.28 8.53
N ALA A 232 -3.41 11.28 7.21
CA ALA A 232 -2.18 11.47 6.44
C ALA A 232 -1.66 12.92 6.44
N GLY A 233 -2.47 13.87 6.91
CA GLY A 233 -2.10 15.28 7.03
C GLY A 233 -3.16 16.26 6.55
N LEU A 234 -2.75 17.51 6.38
CA LEU A 234 -3.58 18.60 5.87
C LEU A 234 -3.74 18.51 4.35
N LEU A 235 -4.97 18.66 3.87
CA LEU A 235 -5.32 18.63 2.45
C LEU A 235 -4.41 19.53 1.60
N ASN A 236 -3.80 18.93 0.57
CA ASN A 236 -3.12 19.64 -0.53
C ASN A 236 -3.90 19.43 -1.84
N THR A 237 -4.82 20.35 -2.14
CA THR A 237 -5.64 20.29 -3.36
C THR A 237 -4.80 20.34 -4.63
N LEU A 238 -3.72 21.15 -4.66
CA LEU A 238 -2.89 21.32 -5.85
C LEU A 238 -2.15 20.03 -6.19
N GLY A 239 -1.51 19.41 -5.19
CA GLY A 239 -0.80 18.15 -5.33
C GLY A 239 -1.72 17.01 -5.75
N ALA A 240 -2.87 16.90 -5.09
CA ALA A 240 -3.85 15.86 -5.41
C ALA A 240 -4.34 15.94 -6.88
N VAL A 241 -4.64 17.13 -7.40
CA VAL A 241 -5.07 17.32 -8.79
C VAL A 241 -3.93 17.09 -9.78
N ARG A 242 -2.69 17.47 -9.44
CA ARG A 242 -1.51 17.21 -10.27
C ARG A 242 -1.24 15.71 -10.37
N MET A 243 -1.30 14.99 -9.24
CA MET A 243 -1.13 13.55 -9.20
C MET A 243 -2.25 12.83 -9.98
N ALA A 244 -3.51 13.27 -9.82
CA ALA A 244 -4.63 12.77 -10.60
C ALA A 244 -4.37 12.90 -12.12
N ARG A 245 -3.94 14.09 -12.56
CA ARG A 245 -3.58 14.35 -13.97
C ARG A 245 -2.40 13.50 -14.43
N PHE A 246 -1.39 13.33 -13.59
CA PHE A 246 -0.25 12.44 -13.90
C PHE A 246 -0.73 11.00 -14.14
N PHE A 247 -1.67 10.50 -13.34
CA PHE A 247 -2.23 9.15 -13.51
C PHE A 247 -3.11 9.00 -14.75
N ALA A 248 -3.67 10.09 -15.27
CA ALA A 248 -4.41 10.05 -16.54
C ALA A 248 -3.47 9.85 -17.74
N GLN A 249 -2.24 10.37 -17.64
CA GLN A 249 -1.24 10.35 -18.72
C GLN A 249 0.17 10.13 -18.16
N PRO A 250 0.47 8.92 -17.64
CA PRO A 250 1.74 8.66 -16.97
C PRO A 250 2.90 8.78 -17.96
N THR A 251 3.86 9.65 -17.65
CA THR A 251 5.06 9.85 -18.47
C THR A 251 6.26 9.22 -17.77
N ARG A 252 6.89 8.23 -18.41
CA ARG A 252 8.03 7.51 -17.83
C ARG A 252 9.22 8.47 -17.61
N GLY A 253 9.79 8.46 -16.41
CA GLY A 253 10.95 9.29 -16.05
C GLY A 253 10.63 10.76 -15.76
N ALA A 254 9.34 11.14 -15.70
CA ALA A 254 8.96 12.42 -15.15
C ALA A 254 9.30 12.45 -13.65
N PRO A 255 9.95 13.51 -13.13
CA PRO A 255 10.14 13.66 -11.70
C PRO A 255 8.78 13.80 -11.03
N GLU A 256 8.69 13.41 -9.76
CA GLU A 256 7.50 13.69 -8.97
C GLU A 256 7.20 15.20 -8.97
N PRO A 257 5.92 15.59 -9.10
CA PRO A 257 5.57 17.00 -9.09
C PRO A 257 5.93 17.64 -7.74
N GLY A 258 6.99 18.46 -7.71
CA GLY A 258 7.21 19.35 -6.57
C GLY A 258 6.14 20.45 -6.54
N ASP A 259 5.64 20.76 -5.34
CA ASP A 259 4.62 21.78 -5.15
C ASP A 259 5.15 23.00 -4.40
N SER A 260 4.66 24.16 -4.81
CA SER A 260 4.63 25.34 -3.95
C SER A 260 3.25 25.99 -4.01
N ILE A 261 2.75 26.38 -2.85
CA ILE A 261 1.49 27.12 -2.70
C ILE A 261 1.86 28.49 -2.17
N GLU A 262 1.52 29.55 -2.91
CA GLU A 262 1.89 30.95 -2.57
C GLU A 262 3.40 31.18 -2.30
N ASN A 263 4.28 30.44 -2.99
CA ASN A 263 5.75 30.43 -2.81
C ASN A 263 6.28 29.72 -1.55
N GLU A 264 5.42 29.05 -0.78
CA GLU A 264 5.86 28.11 0.25
C GLU A 264 6.03 26.73 -0.38
N PRO A 265 7.20 26.07 -0.24
CA PRO A 265 7.36 24.70 -0.69
C PRO A 265 6.45 23.80 0.15
N VAL A 266 5.69 22.93 -0.53
CA VAL A 266 4.81 21.96 0.12
C VAL A 266 5.45 20.59 -0.03
N THR A 267 5.91 20.04 1.09
CA THR A 267 6.38 18.66 1.16
C THR A 267 5.18 17.75 1.27
N TRP A 268 5.07 16.81 0.34
CA TRP A 268 4.03 15.79 0.38
C TRP A 268 4.28 14.80 1.51
N SER A 269 3.22 14.17 1.98
CA SER A 269 3.29 13.17 3.04
C SER A 269 4.05 11.93 2.58
N GLU A 270 3.97 11.62 1.28
CA GLU A 270 4.53 10.44 0.61
C GLU A 270 4.15 9.13 1.31
N HIS A 271 2.99 9.14 1.98
CA HIS A 271 2.47 7.99 2.69
C HIS A 271 0.94 7.91 2.61
N ILE A 272 0.43 6.72 2.90
CA ILE A 272 -0.99 6.45 3.09
C ILE A 272 -1.19 5.70 4.39
N ILE A 273 -2.41 5.77 4.93
CA ILE A 273 -2.86 4.98 6.08
C ILE A 273 -3.72 3.83 5.54
N TRP A 274 -3.10 2.68 5.31
CA TRP A 274 -3.78 1.47 4.85
C TRP A 274 -4.27 0.65 6.04
N GLY A 275 -5.56 0.78 6.36
CA GLY A 275 -6.13 0.18 7.57
C GLY A 275 -5.50 0.81 8.82
N ASN A 276 -4.70 0.04 9.56
CA ASN A 276 -3.95 0.51 10.71
C ASN A 276 -2.44 0.68 10.46
N TYR A 277 -2.00 0.57 9.21
CA TYR A 277 -0.60 0.64 8.83
C TYR A 277 -0.31 1.94 8.07
N ARG A 278 0.75 2.64 8.48
CA ARG A 278 1.35 3.70 7.66
C ARG A 278 2.24 3.02 6.61
N VAL A 279 1.96 3.27 5.34
CA VAL A 279 2.75 2.80 4.20
C VAL A 279 3.44 4.02 3.62
N ASP A 280 4.77 4.07 3.66
CA ASP A 280 5.58 5.20 3.21
C ASP A 280 6.74 4.77 2.28
N GLY A 281 7.46 5.75 1.73
CA GLY A 281 8.70 5.53 0.96
C GLY A 281 8.52 4.97 -0.46
N GLY A 282 7.28 4.81 -0.92
CA GLY A 282 6.96 4.30 -2.25
C GLY A 282 6.16 5.25 -3.11
N LEU A 283 6.10 4.97 -4.41
CA LEU A 283 5.28 5.66 -5.40
C LEU A 283 3.98 4.90 -5.61
N LEU A 284 2.86 5.62 -5.60
CA LEU A 284 1.56 5.06 -5.97
C LEU A 284 1.61 4.56 -7.44
N LEU A 285 1.30 3.28 -7.66
CA LEU A 285 1.28 2.69 -9.00
C LEU A 285 -0.11 2.80 -9.65
N PRO A 286 -0.25 3.41 -10.84
CA PRO A 286 -1.49 3.34 -11.60
C PRO A 286 -1.85 1.88 -11.89
N GLY A 287 -3.09 1.47 -11.56
CA GLY A 287 -3.59 0.12 -11.81
C GLY A 287 -3.21 -0.95 -10.77
N ALA A 288 -2.57 -0.57 -9.67
CA ALA A 288 -2.30 -1.50 -8.56
C ALA A 288 -3.60 -2.02 -7.94
N SER A 289 -3.57 -3.25 -7.40
CA SER A 289 -4.77 -3.91 -6.88
C SER A 289 -5.39 -3.19 -5.68
N ALA A 290 -4.62 -2.39 -4.93
CA ALA A 290 -5.12 -1.53 -3.86
C ALA A 290 -6.19 -0.54 -4.34
N TRP A 291 -6.06 -0.07 -5.57
CA TRP A 291 -6.89 0.98 -6.15
C TRP A 291 -8.13 0.44 -6.86
N SER A 292 -8.34 -0.88 -6.88
CA SER A 292 -9.50 -1.44 -7.54
C SER A 292 -10.80 -1.12 -6.79
N LEU A 293 -11.91 -1.02 -7.53
CA LEU A 293 -13.23 -0.70 -6.98
C LEU A 293 -13.75 -1.73 -5.96
N ALA A 294 -13.29 -2.99 -6.06
CA ALA A 294 -13.70 -4.09 -5.18
C ALA A 294 -12.74 -4.30 -4.00
N THR A 295 -11.67 -3.51 -3.90
CA THR A 295 -10.70 -3.65 -2.81
C THR A 295 -11.20 -2.91 -1.57
N THR A 296 -11.34 -3.63 -0.46
CA THR A 296 -11.61 -2.99 0.83
C THR A 296 -10.32 -2.30 1.31
N TRP A 297 -10.41 -1.01 1.62
CA TRP A 297 -9.29 -0.25 2.17
C TRP A 297 -8.79 -0.91 3.46
N GLY A 298 -7.49 -1.14 3.58
CA GLY A 298 -6.89 -1.84 4.73
C GLY A 298 -6.85 -3.37 4.60
N ALA A 299 -7.42 -3.98 3.56
CA ALA A 299 -7.36 -5.43 3.38
C ALA A 299 -5.96 -5.93 2.96
N GLU A 300 -5.65 -7.18 3.30
CA GLU A 300 -4.40 -7.86 2.89
C GLU A 300 -4.51 -8.49 1.49
N ALA A 301 -5.74 -8.80 1.06
CA ALA A 301 -6.03 -9.33 -0.28
C ALA A 301 -7.33 -8.74 -0.85
N THR A 302 -7.44 -8.75 -2.17
CA THR A 302 -8.68 -8.40 -2.89
C THR A 302 -9.78 -9.43 -2.59
N GLY A 303 -11.04 -9.09 -2.91
CA GLY A 303 -12.14 -10.07 -2.83
C GLY A 303 -11.95 -11.32 -3.71
N ALA A 304 -11.06 -11.26 -4.71
CA ALA A 304 -10.69 -12.38 -5.57
C ALA A 304 -9.45 -13.16 -5.08
N GLY A 305 -8.91 -12.81 -3.91
CA GLY A 305 -7.74 -13.48 -3.31
C GLY A 305 -6.38 -13.02 -3.86
N GLN A 306 -6.34 -12.04 -4.77
CA GLN A 306 -5.07 -11.45 -5.21
C GLN A 306 -4.44 -10.62 -4.07
N PRO A 307 -3.12 -10.68 -3.86
CA PRO A 307 -2.44 -9.81 -2.90
C PRO A 307 -2.70 -8.33 -3.20
N ILE A 308 -2.75 -7.52 -2.14
CA ILE A 308 -2.80 -6.07 -2.35
C ILE A 308 -1.40 -5.53 -2.69
N VAL A 309 -1.34 -4.82 -3.81
CA VAL A 309 -0.20 -4.02 -4.26
C VAL A 309 -0.64 -2.57 -4.29
N TRP A 310 0.12 -1.70 -3.63
CA TRP A 310 -0.11 -0.26 -3.56
C TRP A 310 0.80 0.50 -4.54
N GLY A 311 2.08 0.14 -4.57
CA GLY A 311 3.10 0.94 -5.21
C GLY A 311 4.39 0.18 -5.46
N VAL A 312 5.38 0.90 -5.98
CA VAL A 312 6.79 0.47 -5.99
C VAL A 312 7.57 1.35 -5.03
N LYS A 313 8.47 0.77 -4.25
CA LYS A 313 9.48 1.54 -3.51
C LYS A 313 10.61 1.87 -4.48
N SER A 314 11.19 3.07 -4.43
CA SER A 314 12.32 3.42 -5.32
C SER A 314 13.58 2.61 -5.00
N ASP A 315 13.66 2.10 -3.78
CA ASP A 315 14.88 1.55 -3.18
C ASP A 315 14.84 0.00 -3.05
N GLU A 316 13.70 -0.61 -3.39
CA GLU A 316 13.51 -2.07 -3.33
C GLU A 316 12.74 -2.51 -4.58
N ASN A 317 13.33 -3.37 -5.40
CA ASN A 317 12.71 -3.80 -6.65
C ASN A 317 12.11 -5.20 -6.53
N ILE A 318 10.80 -5.31 -6.73
CA ILE A 318 10.05 -6.57 -6.72
C ILE A 318 9.61 -6.86 -8.15
N VAL A 319 10.21 -7.86 -8.81
CA VAL A 319 9.94 -8.20 -10.22
C VAL A 319 9.53 -9.66 -10.35
N TRP A 320 8.37 -9.93 -10.95
CA TRP A 320 7.91 -11.32 -11.10
C TRP A 320 7.08 -11.62 -12.34
N SER A 321 6.99 -12.92 -12.69
CA SER A 321 6.03 -13.46 -13.66
C SER A 321 5.32 -14.70 -13.11
N THR A 322 4.04 -14.84 -13.45
CA THR A 322 3.25 -16.05 -13.16
C THR A 322 2.53 -16.62 -14.39
N LYS A 323 2.95 -16.22 -15.60
CA LYS A 323 2.34 -16.70 -16.85
C LYS A 323 2.69 -18.17 -17.08
N GLY A 324 1.72 -18.98 -17.49
CA GLY A 324 1.88 -20.43 -17.68
C GLY A 324 2.70 -20.90 -18.90
N ASP A 325 3.40 -19.99 -19.57
CA ASP A 325 4.33 -20.27 -20.68
C ASP A 325 5.75 -19.88 -20.25
N ASP A 326 6.72 -19.94 -21.15
CA ASP A 326 8.11 -19.57 -20.89
C ASP A 326 8.26 -18.12 -20.41
N ASN A 327 9.13 -17.91 -19.41
CA ASN A 327 9.35 -16.62 -18.79
C ASN A 327 10.82 -16.22 -18.74
N ILE A 328 11.05 -14.93 -18.95
CA ILE A 328 12.33 -14.28 -18.73
C ILE A 328 12.07 -13.11 -17.76
N VAL A 329 12.61 -13.20 -16.54
CA VAL A 329 12.33 -12.25 -15.44
C VAL A 329 13.64 -11.77 -14.85
N TRP A 330 13.83 -10.45 -14.75
CA TRP A 330 15.09 -9.94 -14.22
C TRP A 330 15.03 -8.57 -13.56
N SER A 331 16.04 -8.31 -12.71
CA SER A 331 16.39 -6.98 -12.22
C SER A 331 17.87 -6.68 -12.45
N THR A 332 18.18 -5.40 -12.67
CA THR A 332 19.55 -4.89 -12.69
C THR A 332 19.69 -3.61 -11.86
N LYS A 333 18.81 -3.44 -10.87
CA LYS A 333 18.80 -2.26 -10.00
C LYS A 333 19.89 -2.37 -8.95
N GLY A 334 20.48 -1.24 -8.59
CA GLY A 334 21.62 -1.18 -7.68
C GLY A 334 21.27 -1.50 -6.22
N ASP A 335 19.99 -1.43 -5.86
CA ASP A 335 19.50 -1.61 -4.50
C ASP A 335 18.94 -3.04 -4.28
N ASP A 336 18.23 -3.28 -3.18
CA ASP A 336 17.71 -4.61 -2.83
C ASP A 336 16.71 -5.13 -3.88
N ASN A 337 16.85 -6.39 -4.28
CA ASN A 337 15.99 -7.00 -5.29
C ASN A 337 15.33 -8.30 -4.80
N ILE A 338 14.04 -8.43 -5.14
CA ILE A 338 13.26 -9.66 -5.02
C ILE A 338 12.76 -10.02 -6.42
N VAL A 339 13.31 -11.08 -7.02
CA VAL A 339 13.04 -11.45 -8.43
C VAL A 339 12.58 -12.91 -8.52
N TRP A 340 11.42 -13.17 -9.11
CA TRP A 340 10.97 -14.56 -9.27
C TRP A 340 10.07 -14.89 -10.45
N SER A 341 9.98 -16.18 -10.77
CA SER A 341 8.98 -16.72 -11.69
C SER A 341 8.29 -17.94 -11.09
N THR A 342 6.96 -18.03 -11.25
CA THR A 342 6.19 -19.24 -10.97
C THR A 342 5.41 -19.68 -12.20
N SER A 343 5.87 -20.71 -12.92
CA SER A 343 5.21 -21.11 -14.18
C SER A 343 5.33 -22.59 -14.53
N SER A 344 4.50 -23.04 -15.48
CA SER A 344 4.58 -24.38 -16.06
C SER A 344 5.53 -24.49 -17.25
N GLY A 345 5.99 -23.37 -17.82
CA GLY A 345 6.97 -23.33 -18.91
C GLY A 345 8.39 -23.12 -18.40
N ASP A 346 9.33 -22.89 -19.32
CA ASP A 346 10.75 -22.71 -18.99
C ASP A 346 11.00 -21.32 -18.41
N ASN A 347 11.91 -21.20 -17.43
CA ASN A 347 12.16 -19.95 -16.72
C ASN A 347 13.63 -19.56 -16.73
N ILE A 348 13.90 -18.31 -17.10
CA ILE A 348 15.19 -17.64 -16.96
C ILE A 348 14.98 -16.49 -15.97
N VAL A 349 15.53 -16.60 -14.76
CA VAL A 349 15.31 -15.64 -13.67
C VAL A 349 16.63 -15.13 -13.12
N TRP A 350 16.84 -13.81 -13.08
CA TRP A 350 18.06 -13.28 -12.49
C TRP A 350 18.00 -11.90 -11.85
N SER A 351 18.98 -11.62 -10.98
CA SER A 351 19.24 -10.27 -10.48
C SER A 351 20.71 -9.90 -10.62
N THR A 352 20.96 -8.62 -10.89
CA THR A 352 22.29 -8.01 -10.76
C THR A 352 22.23 -6.73 -9.93
N SER A 353 22.90 -6.67 -8.78
CA SER A 353 22.80 -5.54 -7.84
C SER A 353 24.10 -5.16 -7.14
N SER A 354 24.17 -3.96 -6.59
CA SER A 354 25.19 -3.62 -5.58
C SER A 354 24.78 -4.01 -4.15
N ASP A 355 23.48 -4.23 -3.89
CA ASP A 355 22.93 -4.62 -2.59
C ASP A 355 22.34 -6.03 -2.62
N ASP A 356 21.38 -6.34 -1.73
CA ASP A 356 20.93 -7.70 -1.43
C ASP A 356 19.98 -8.24 -2.51
N ASN A 357 20.01 -9.55 -2.72
CA ASN A 357 19.18 -10.21 -3.73
C ASN A 357 18.50 -11.47 -3.19
N ILE A 358 17.20 -11.57 -3.43
CA ILE A 358 16.41 -12.78 -3.26
C ILE A 358 15.89 -13.19 -4.64
N VAL A 359 16.41 -14.27 -5.20
CA VAL A 359 16.11 -14.69 -6.58
C VAL A 359 15.65 -16.14 -6.63
N TRP A 360 14.47 -16.40 -7.20
CA TRP A 360 14.02 -17.80 -7.32
C TRP A 360 13.13 -18.12 -8.50
N SER A 361 13.03 -19.41 -8.82
CA SER A 361 12.00 -19.91 -9.72
C SER A 361 11.36 -21.18 -9.19
N THR A 362 10.04 -21.28 -9.32
CA THR A 362 9.29 -22.51 -9.05
C THR A 362 8.44 -22.90 -10.25
N GLY A 363 8.35 -24.20 -10.56
CA GLY A 363 7.63 -24.59 -11.78
C GLY A 363 7.72 -26.06 -12.15
N SER A 364 7.27 -26.36 -13.36
CA SER A 364 7.37 -27.70 -13.95
C SER A 364 8.25 -27.80 -15.21
N GLY A 365 8.73 -26.67 -15.74
CA GLY A 365 9.65 -26.61 -16.89
C GLY A 365 11.10 -26.33 -16.47
N ASP A 366 12.00 -26.16 -17.43
CA ASP A 366 13.42 -25.99 -17.15
C ASP A 366 13.70 -24.63 -16.50
N ASN A 367 14.57 -24.61 -15.48
CA ASN A 367 14.89 -23.38 -14.76
C ASN A 367 16.38 -23.03 -14.81
N ILE A 368 16.66 -21.78 -15.20
CA ILE A 368 17.98 -21.14 -15.15
C ILE A 368 17.85 -19.94 -14.21
N VAL A 369 18.43 -20.03 -13.02
CA VAL A 369 18.25 -19.03 -11.95
C VAL A 369 19.60 -18.54 -11.45
N TRP A 370 19.80 -17.21 -11.42
CA TRP A 370 21.03 -16.67 -10.86
C TRP A 370 20.98 -15.31 -10.22
N SER A 371 21.96 -15.02 -9.37
CA SER A 371 22.20 -13.66 -8.87
C SER A 371 23.67 -13.28 -8.96
N THR A 372 23.94 -12.02 -9.30
CA THR A 372 25.29 -11.46 -9.22
C THR A 372 25.29 -10.12 -8.47
N GLY A 373 26.10 -9.93 -7.43
CA GLY A 373 26.12 -8.62 -6.77
C GLY A 373 27.19 -8.43 -5.70
N SER A 374 27.12 -7.32 -4.95
CA SER A 374 28.00 -7.10 -3.80
C SER A 374 27.37 -7.31 -2.42
N GLY A 375 26.04 -7.32 -2.31
CA GLY A 375 25.34 -7.65 -1.06
C GLY A 375 25.15 -9.16 -0.83
N ASP A 376 24.24 -9.49 0.07
CA ASP A 376 23.82 -10.85 0.37
C ASP A 376 22.95 -11.41 -0.75
N ASN A 377 23.11 -12.70 -1.09
CA ASN A 377 22.19 -13.33 -2.04
C ASN A 377 21.62 -14.62 -1.47
N ILE A 378 20.32 -14.76 -1.66
CA ILE A 378 19.54 -15.97 -1.45
C ILE A 378 18.99 -16.38 -2.82
N VAL A 379 19.49 -17.48 -3.37
CA VAL A 379 19.16 -17.92 -4.73
C VAL A 379 18.70 -19.37 -4.74
N TRP A 380 17.51 -19.64 -5.30
CA TRP A 380 17.05 -21.02 -5.38
C TRP A 380 16.14 -21.37 -6.56
N SER A 381 16.04 -22.66 -6.82
CA SER A 381 15.03 -23.18 -7.75
C SER A 381 14.36 -24.44 -7.26
N THR A 382 13.07 -24.56 -7.58
CA THR A 382 12.28 -25.77 -7.36
C THR A 382 11.51 -26.10 -8.65
N SER A 383 12.09 -26.93 -9.52
CA SER A 383 11.40 -27.48 -10.70
C SER A 383 11.26 -28.98 -10.64
N SER A 384 10.25 -29.53 -11.31
CA SER A 384 10.18 -30.95 -11.69
C SER A 384 11.04 -31.32 -12.92
N ASP A 385 11.71 -30.35 -13.54
CA ASP A 385 12.64 -30.56 -14.68
C ASP A 385 14.06 -30.07 -14.35
N ASP A 386 14.89 -29.80 -15.35
CA ASP A 386 16.29 -29.41 -15.16
C ASP A 386 16.43 -28.07 -14.39
N ASN A 387 17.37 -28.02 -13.45
CA ASN A 387 17.66 -26.80 -12.68
C ASN A 387 19.15 -26.45 -12.77
N ILE A 388 19.42 -25.25 -13.28
CA ILE A 388 20.73 -24.61 -13.23
C ILE A 388 20.61 -23.38 -12.33
N VAL A 389 21.22 -23.46 -11.14
CA VAL A 389 21.14 -22.41 -10.12
C VAL A 389 22.54 -21.93 -9.76
N TRP A 390 22.80 -20.63 -9.86
CA TRP A 390 24.10 -20.10 -9.49
C TRP A 390 24.09 -18.71 -8.86
N SER A 391 25.07 -18.40 -8.02
CA SER A 391 25.18 -17.06 -7.43
C SER A 391 26.61 -16.61 -7.23
N THR A 392 26.91 -15.38 -7.65
CA THR A 392 28.16 -14.69 -7.27
C THR A 392 27.82 -13.50 -6.40
N ALA A 393 28.41 -13.39 -5.21
CA ALA A 393 28.43 -12.09 -4.57
C ALA A 393 29.57 -11.91 -3.57
N HIS A 394 29.63 -10.74 -2.94
CA HIS A 394 30.78 -10.34 -2.14
C HIS A 394 30.60 -10.63 -0.63
N GLN A 395 29.36 -10.75 -0.12
CA GLN A 395 29.02 -11.04 1.30
C GLN A 395 28.45 -12.47 1.47
N ASP A 396 27.29 -12.69 2.12
CA ASP A 396 26.73 -14.03 2.39
C ASP A 396 26.01 -14.65 1.18
N ASN A 397 26.41 -15.87 0.80
CA ASN A 397 25.71 -16.66 -0.25
C ASN A 397 24.91 -17.81 0.33
N ILE A 398 23.62 -17.83 0.02
CA ILE A 398 22.80 -19.03 0.19
C ILE A 398 22.28 -19.44 -1.18
N VAL A 399 22.69 -20.62 -1.66
CA VAL A 399 22.29 -21.14 -2.96
C VAL A 399 21.77 -22.56 -2.82
N TRP A 400 20.55 -22.83 -3.30
CA TRP A 400 20.05 -24.20 -3.34
C TRP A 400 19.14 -24.56 -4.51
N SER A 401 19.05 -25.85 -4.79
CA SER A 401 18.04 -26.41 -5.69
C SER A 401 17.41 -27.65 -5.07
N THR A 402 16.09 -27.78 -5.19
CA THR A 402 15.37 -28.96 -4.70
C THR A 402 15.13 -30.00 -5.80
N ASP A 403 14.86 -31.22 -5.33
CA ASP A 403 14.53 -32.41 -6.11
C ASP A 403 13.49 -32.18 -7.22
N CYS A 404 13.81 -32.68 -8.41
CA CYS A 404 12.99 -32.61 -9.62
C CYS A 404 12.11 -33.85 -9.87
N GLY A 405 12.16 -34.86 -8.99
CA GLY A 405 11.16 -35.92 -8.91
C GLY A 405 10.91 -36.74 -10.19
N GLY A 406 11.86 -36.77 -11.13
CA GLY A 406 11.71 -37.42 -12.43
C GLY A 406 13.01 -38.02 -12.98
N ALA A 407 12.88 -39.07 -13.81
CA ALA A 407 13.99 -39.91 -14.29
C ALA A 407 14.98 -39.24 -15.27
N ASN A 408 14.81 -37.95 -15.60
CA ASN A 408 15.56 -37.24 -16.64
C ASN A 408 16.32 -35.99 -16.21
N CYS A 409 16.23 -35.54 -14.97
CA CYS A 409 16.70 -34.20 -14.63
C CYS A 409 18.11 -34.15 -14.01
N THR A 410 18.81 -33.05 -14.24
CA THR A 410 20.19 -32.76 -13.84
C THR A 410 20.18 -31.52 -12.95
N GLY A 411 20.83 -31.60 -11.78
CA GLY A 411 20.99 -30.47 -10.88
C GLY A 411 22.40 -29.88 -10.97
N VAL A 412 22.52 -28.62 -11.39
CA VAL A 412 23.77 -27.87 -11.30
C VAL A 412 23.58 -26.71 -10.34
N VAL A 413 24.23 -26.79 -9.18
CA VAL A 413 24.18 -25.75 -8.14
C VAL A 413 25.59 -25.22 -7.91
N TRP A 414 25.77 -23.92 -8.08
CA TRP A 414 27.06 -23.26 -7.89
C TRP A 414 26.97 -21.97 -7.10
N GLY A 415 27.99 -21.69 -6.30
CA GLY A 415 28.19 -20.35 -5.75
C GLY A 415 29.66 -20.01 -5.58
N ALA A 416 30.01 -18.75 -5.86
CA ALA A 416 31.38 -18.26 -5.72
C ALA A 416 31.39 -16.92 -4.99
N ARG A 417 32.19 -16.78 -3.92
CA ARG A 417 32.23 -15.59 -3.05
C ARG A 417 33.55 -15.32 -2.33
N GLY A 418 33.62 -14.11 -1.73
CA GLY A 418 34.69 -13.56 -0.90
C GLY A 418 34.56 -13.77 0.64
N GLU A 419 33.38 -14.12 1.16
CA GLU A 419 33.12 -14.37 2.61
C GLU A 419 32.33 -15.71 2.81
N ASP A 420 31.34 -15.78 3.73
CA ASP A 420 30.65 -17.01 4.14
C ASP A 420 29.68 -17.57 3.08
N GLY A 421 29.56 -18.90 3.00
CA GLY A 421 28.74 -19.59 2.00
C GLY A 421 28.00 -20.82 2.51
N SER A 422 26.72 -20.94 2.18
CA SER A 422 25.92 -22.17 2.34
C SER A 422 25.35 -22.60 0.99
N ILE A 423 25.82 -23.73 0.48
CA ILE A 423 25.43 -24.26 -0.83
C ILE A 423 24.90 -25.68 -0.69
N TRP A 424 23.68 -25.92 -1.20
CA TRP A 424 23.03 -27.22 -1.09
C TRP A 424 22.30 -27.64 -2.36
N GLY A 425 22.46 -28.89 -2.79
CA GLY A 425 21.68 -29.45 -3.89
C GLY A 425 21.08 -30.80 -3.51
N THR A 426 19.85 -31.05 -3.94
CA THR A 426 19.20 -32.38 -3.81
C THR A 426 18.70 -32.88 -5.15
N ALA A 427 18.89 -34.17 -5.43
CA ALA A 427 18.39 -34.83 -6.63
C ALA A 427 17.95 -36.27 -6.30
N SER A 428 16.74 -36.68 -6.69
CA SER A 428 16.22 -38.01 -6.35
C SER A 428 16.60 -39.15 -7.30
N GLU A 429 17.01 -38.86 -8.55
CA GLU A 429 17.20 -39.92 -9.56
C GLU A 429 18.39 -39.74 -10.54
N ARG A 430 19.28 -38.73 -10.40
CA ARG A 430 20.42 -38.46 -11.32
C ARG A 430 21.57 -37.63 -10.69
N ASP A 431 22.58 -37.30 -11.51
CA ASP A 431 23.78 -36.53 -11.18
C ASP A 431 23.47 -35.19 -10.50
N ASN A 432 24.17 -34.93 -9.39
CA ASN A 432 24.12 -33.65 -8.68
C ASN A 432 25.52 -33.05 -8.58
N ILE A 433 25.70 -31.89 -9.21
CA ILE A 433 26.95 -31.15 -9.19
C ILE A 433 26.76 -29.95 -8.27
N VAL A 434 27.43 -29.99 -7.12
CA VAL A 434 27.40 -28.92 -6.12
C VAL A 434 28.81 -28.38 -5.94
N TRP A 435 29.00 -27.10 -6.26
CA TRP A 435 30.32 -26.48 -6.17
C TRP A 435 30.27 -25.11 -5.48
N SER A 436 31.15 -24.94 -4.49
CA SER A 436 31.42 -23.66 -3.84
C SER A 436 32.87 -23.20 -3.97
N THR A 437 33.07 -21.91 -4.25
CA THR A 437 34.37 -21.23 -4.09
C THR A 437 34.21 -20.02 -3.17
N SER A 438 34.07 -20.25 -1.86
CA SER A 438 34.17 -19.22 -0.81
C SER A 438 35.64 -19.03 -0.39
N SER A 439 36.01 -17.89 0.21
CA SER A 439 37.30 -17.70 0.90
C SER A 439 37.25 -17.82 2.42
N ASP A 440 36.06 -17.87 3.02
CA ASP A 440 35.83 -17.92 4.48
C ASP A 440 35.07 -19.21 4.86
N ASP A 441 34.12 -19.19 5.80
CA ASP A 441 33.38 -20.38 6.23
C ASP A 441 32.41 -20.88 5.15
N ASN A 442 32.35 -22.19 4.98
CA ASN A 442 31.61 -22.78 3.88
C ASN A 442 30.98 -24.13 4.24
N ILE A 443 29.67 -24.24 4.00
CA ILE A 443 28.93 -25.50 4.11
C ILE A 443 28.47 -25.90 2.71
N VAL A 444 28.99 -27.03 2.22
CA VAL A 444 28.63 -27.60 0.92
C VAL A 444 28.03 -28.98 1.13
N TRP A 445 26.78 -29.14 0.71
CA TRP A 445 26.01 -30.35 0.95
C TRP A 445 25.37 -30.84 -0.36
N SER A 446 25.47 -32.14 -0.65
CA SER A 446 24.67 -32.81 -1.68
C SER A 446 23.85 -33.98 -1.13
N THR A 447 22.56 -34.06 -1.48
CA THR A 447 21.77 -35.30 -1.34
C THR A 447 21.24 -35.76 -2.69
N GLY A 448 22.13 -36.28 -3.54
CA GLY A 448 21.76 -37.08 -4.70
C GLY A 448 21.63 -38.57 -4.38
N SER A 449 20.76 -39.30 -5.08
CA SER A 449 20.70 -40.77 -5.02
C SER A 449 21.72 -41.46 -5.93
N ASP A 450 22.22 -40.77 -6.96
CA ASP A 450 23.10 -41.33 -8.01
C ASP A 450 24.53 -40.76 -7.89
N ASP A 451 25.09 -40.17 -8.96
CA ASP A 451 26.44 -39.61 -8.95
C ASP A 451 26.49 -38.21 -8.33
N ASN A 452 27.37 -38.02 -7.35
CA ASN A 452 27.56 -36.72 -6.70
C ASN A 452 28.98 -36.20 -6.93
N ILE A 453 29.08 -35.01 -7.53
CA ILE A 453 30.32 -34.24 -7.56
C ILE A 453 30.16 -33.07 -6.61
N VAL A 454 30.89 -33.12 -5.50
CA VAL A 454 30.85 -32.08 -4.45
C VAL A 454 32.23 -31.49 -4.26
N TRP A 455 32.35 -30.19 -4.53
CA TRP A 455 33.61 -29.48 -4.55
C TRP A 455 33.56 -28.21 -3.70
N SER A 456 34.58 -27.98 -2.86
CA SER A 456 34.75 -26.76 -2.08
C SER A 456 36.22 -26.30 -2.07
N THR A 457 36.45 -24.99 -2.26
CA THR A 457 37.80 -24.39 -2.21
C THR A 457 38.06 -23.44 -1.05
N SER A 458 37.15 -23.37 -0.06
CA SER A 458 37.25 -22.48 1.11
C SER A 458 38.56 -22.64 1.89
N SER A 459 39.06 -21.52 2.43
CA SER A 459 40.31 -21.44 3.20
C SER A 459 40.14 -21.60 4.70
N ASP A 460 38.94 -21.35 5.25
CA ASP A 460 38.62 -21.39 6.69
C ASP A 460 37.75 -22.61 7.05
N ASP A 461 36.67 -22.50 7.84
CA ASP A 461 35.89 -23.66 8.29
C ASP A 461 35.04 -24.22 7.15
N ASN A 462 35.43 -25.40 6.68
CA ASN A 462 34.87 -26.01 5.48
C ASN A 462 34.21 -27.36 5.80
N ILE A 463 32.89 -27.39 5.74
CA ILE A 463 32.08 -28.60 5.94
C ILE A 463 31.57 -29.06 4.57
N VAL A 464 32.10 -30.18 4.08
CA VAL A 464 31.67 -30.78 2.81
C VAL A 464 31.03 -32.14 3.06
N TRP A 465 29.81 -32.35 2.55
CA TRP A 465 29.01 -33.54 2.81
C TRP A 465 28.24 -34.05 1.59
N SER A 466 28.10 -35.37 1.46
CA SER A 466 27.40 -36.04 0.35
C SER A 466 26.77 -37.39 0.78
N THR A 467 25.63 -37.77 0.21
CA THR A 467 24.94 -39.07 0.46
C THR A 467 24.79 -39.98 -0.75
N GLY A 468 25.49 -39.74 -1.86
CA GLY A 468 25.34 -40.47 -3.13
C GLY A 468 25.43 -42.00 -2.97
N ALA A 469 24.61 -42.76 -3.70
CA ALA A 469 24.58 -44.21 -3.56
C ALA A 469 25.50 -44.95 -4.55
N VAL A 470 26.01 -44.27 -5.59
CA VAL A 470 26.77 -44.86 -6.70
C VAL A 470 28.21 -44.32 -6.77
N ASP A 471 28.55 -43.36 -7.65
CA ASP A 471 29.89 -42.75 -7.73
C ASP A 471 29.94 -41.39 -7.02
N GLN A 472 31.02 -41.14 -6.26
CA GLN A 472 31.21 -39.89 -5.52
C GLN A 472 32.60 -39.31 -5.73
N VAL A 473 32.65 -38.02 -6.07
CA VAL A 473 33.86 -37.21 -6.04
C VAL A 473 33.68 -36.11 -5.00
N LEU A 474 34.40 -36.23 -3.89
CA LEU A 474 34.40 -35.26 -2.78
C LEU A 474 35.78 -34.59 -2.69
N TRP A 475 35.83 -33.26 -2.83
CA TRP A 475 37.09 -32.52 -2.78
C TRP A 475 37.03 -31.30 -1.84
N PRO A 476 37.55 -31.41 -0.60
CA PRO A 476 37.79 -30.29 0.30
C PRO A 476 39.26 -29.79 0.24
N ARG A 477 39.49 -28.48 0.41
CA ARG A 477 40.84 -27.88 0.47
C ARG A 477 41.55 -28.10 1.82
N THR A 478 40.80 -28.26 2.91
CA THR A 478 41.27 -28.48 4.29
C THR A 478 40.47 -29.61 4.96
N GLN A 479 41.13 -30.50 5.72
CA GLN A 479 40.52 -31.70 6.36
C GLN A 479 39.86 -31.37 7.72
N PRO A 480 38.80 -32.10 8.19
CA PRO A 480 38.66 -33.57 8.10
C PRO A 480 37.37 -34.10 7.45
N VAL A 481 37.54 -35.14 6.63
CA VAL A 481 36.45 -35.94 6.05
C VAL A 481 35.88 -36.89 7.10
N VAL A 482 34.56 -36.86 7.34
CA VAL A 482 33.86 -37.89 8.13
C VAL A 482 33.30 -38.96 7.17
N ASP A 483 34.10 -39.99 6.87
CA ASP A 483 33.63 -41.17 6.12
C ASP A 483 33.24 -42.30 7.12
N ARG A 484 31.97 -42.71 7.13
CA ARG A 484 31.47 -43.85 7.93
C ARG A 484 31.02 -44.99 7.02
N ARG A 485 31.97 -45.75 6.46
CA ARG A 485 31.67 -47.11 5.97
C ARG A 485 31.64 -48.11 7.13
N ARG A 486 30.44 -48.54 7.56
CA ARG A 486 30.26 -49.75 8.38
C ARG A 486 30.61 -50.99 7.55
N ARG A 487 31.77 -51.61 7.81
CA ARG A 487 32.01 -53.01 7.43
C ARG A 487 31.20 -53.92 8.36
N ALA A 488 30.16 -54.57 7.81
CA ALA A 488 29.57 -55.75 8.44
C ALA A 488 30.48 -56.96 8.15
N ALA A 489 31.22 -57.41 9.15
CA ALA A 489 31.86 -58.73 9.12
C ALA A 489 30.80 -59.78 9.48
N GLY A 490 30.45 -60.63 8.52
CA GLY A 490 29.71 -61.87 8.77
C GLY A 490 30.68 -63.04 8.82
N ALA A 491 30.74 -63.73 9.96
CA ALA A 491 31.42 -65.00 10.14
C ALA A 491 30.41 -66.14 9.95
N HIS A 492 30.59 -66.95 8.90
CA HIS A 492 30.70 -68.43 8.94
C HIS A 492 30.92 -68.99 7.55
#